data_AF-A0AAD5U8Y4-F1
#
_entry.id   AF-A0AAD5U8Y4-F1
#
_cell.length_a   1.000
_cell.length_b   1.000
_cell.length_c   1.000
_cell.angle_alpha   90.00
_cell.angle_beta   90.00
_cell.angle_gamma   90.00
#
_symmetry.space_group_name_H-M   'P 1'
#
loop_
_entity.id
_entity.type
_entity.pdbx_description
1 polymer ?
#
loop_
_entity_poly.entity_id
_entity_poly.type
_entity_poly.pdbx_seq_one_letter_code
_entity_poly.pdbx_strand_id
1 'polypeptide(L)'
;MKGPLEAFLDAPRPLPVPEADTLLKLYCTKRGLQYPIKNWDFCVAFAFFRLAVITQGIAARVARNQASSGFASEVAKLFQPCAKRVYEIGYTEAKL
;
A
#
# COMPACT_ATOMS: atom_id res chain seq x y z
N MET A 1 4.23 -6.37 -21.26
CA MET A 1 3.14 -5.96 -20.36
C MET A 1 3.76 -5.24 -19.18
N LYS A 2 3.26 -4.05 -18.84
CA LYS A 2 3.61 -3.34 -17.60
C LYS A 2 3.23 -4.23 -16.41
N GLY A 3 4.10 -4.31 -15.40
CA GLY A 3 4.02 -5.31 -14.32
C GLY A 3 2.78 -5.18 -13.42
N PRO A 4 2.53 -6.15 -12.51
CA PRO A 4 1.30 -6.27 -11.71
C PRO A 4 1.07 -5.16 -10.66
N LEU A 5 1.84 -4.07 -10.69
CA LEU A 5 1.80 -2.94 -9.75
C LEU A 5 1.74 -1.57 -10.45
N GLU A 6 1.10 -1.45 -11.61
CA GLU A 6 0.67 -0.11 -12.06
C GLU A 6 -0.52 0.35 -11.23
N ALA A 7 -0.21 0.85 -10.03
CA ALA A 7 -1.14 1.59 -9.19
C ALA A 7 -1.12 3.09 -9.58
N PHE A 8 -2.08 3.85 -9.08
CA PHE A 8 -2.22 5.28 -9.38
C PHE A 8 -1.25 6.20 -8.62
N LEU A 9 -0.10 5.68 -8.16
CA LEU A 9 0.83 6.46 -7.33
C LEU A 9 1.42 7.63 -8.14
N ASP A 10 2.06 7.31 -9.28
CA ASP A 10 2.70 8.28 -10.17
C ASP A 10 1.81 8.67 -11.37
N ALA A 11 0.53 8.30 -11.32
CA ALA A 11 -0.41 8.63 -12.37
C ALA A 11 -0.70 10.15 -12.39
N PRO A 12 -0.81 10.76 -13.59
CA PRO A 12 -1.14 12.17 -13.71
C PRO A 12 -2.50 12.45 -13.06
N ARG A 13 -2.60 13.63 -12.43
CA ARG A 13 -3.83 14.10 -11.80
C ARG A 13 -4.65 14.92 -12.80
N PRO A 14 -5.99 14.88 -12.73
CA PRO A 14 -6.80 14.10 -11.78
C PRO A 14 -6.90 12.61 -12.13
N LEU A 15 -7.09 11.76 -11.12
CA LEU A 15 -7.34 10.34 -11.36
C LEU A 15 -8.74 10.10 -11.96
N PRO A 16 -8.94 9.00 -12.71
CA PRO A 16 -10.27 8.56 -13.17
C PRO A 16 -11.16 8.02 -12.04
N VAL A 17 -10.60 7.90 -10.84
CA VAL A 17 -11.29 7.52 -9.60
C VAL A 17 -11.23 8.66 -8.60
N PRO A 18 -12.15 8.73 -7.62
CA PRO A 18 -12.08 9.75 -6.58
C PRO A 18 -10.76 9.72 -5.82
N GLU A 19 -10.24 10.90 -5.52
CA GLU A 19 -9.03 11.06 -4.71
C GLU A 19 -9.20 10.50 -3.30
N ALA A 20 -8.11 10.01 -2.71
CA ALA A 20 -8.13 9.41 -1.39
C ALA A 20 -8.69 10.37 -0.32
N ASP A 21 -8.35 11.66 -0.43
CA ASP A 21 -8.83 12.71 0.47
C ASP A 21 -10.35 12.92 0.38
N THR A 22 -10.89 12.92 -0.84
CA THR A 22 -12.32 13.02 -1.10
C THR A 22 -13.07 11.84 -0.48
N LEU A 23 -12.53 10.63 -0.62
CA LEU A 23 -13.11 9.43 0.00
C LEU A 23 -13.03 9.46 1.53
N LEU A 24 -11.93 9.98 2.09
CA LEU A 24 -11.76 10.10 3.53
C LEU A 24 -12.76 11.10 4.15
N LYS A 25 -12.97 12.26 3.51
CA LYS A 25 -13.99 13.24 3.91
C LYS A 25 -15.40 12.66 3.87
N LEU A 26 -15.74 11.93 2.81
CA LEU A 26 -17.03 11.26 2.68
C LEU A 26 -17.22 10.22 3.78
N TYR A 27 -16.19 9.40 4.04
CA TYR A 27 -16.20 8.40 5.11
C TYR A 27 -16.42 9.04 6.48
N CYS A 28 -15.65 10.07 6.83
CA CYS A 28 -15.77 10.79 8.10
C CYS A 28 -17.17 11.37 8.27
N THR A 29 -17.71 12.02 7.24
CA THR A 29 -19.08 12.57 7.25
C THR A 29 -20.13 11.50 7.50
N LYS A 30 -20.05 10.36 6.79
CA LYS A 30 -21.01 9.26 6.93
C LYS A 30 -20.90 8.54 8.28
N ARG A 31 -19.74 8.57 8.92
CA ARG A 31 -19.48 7.94 10.21
C ARG A 31 -19.63 8.89 11.41
N GLY A 32 -19.89 10.18 11.17
CA GLY A 32 -19.90 11.18 12.25
C GLY A 32 -18.53 11.38 12.91
N LEU A 33 -17.44 11.11 12.18
CA LEU A 33 -16.08 11.28 12.66
C LEU A 33 -15.53 12.64 12.26
N GLN A 34 -14.64 13.19 13.08
CA GLN A 34 -13.90 14.40 12.74
C GLN A 34 -12.89 14.11 11.62
N TYR A 35 -12.79 15.05 10.68
CA TYR A 35 -11.77 15.06 9.64
C TYR A 35 -10.82 16.25 9.87
N PRO A 36 -9.50 16.12 9.66
CA PRO A 36 -8.78 14.91 9.25
C PRO A 36 -8.62 13.89 10.39
N ILE A 37 -8.48 12.60 10.04
CA ILE A 37 -8.16 11.56 11.01
C ILE A 37 -6.71 11.75 11.47
N LYS A 38 -6.51 11.88 12.79
CA LYS A 38 -5.17 12.02 13.38
C LYS A 38 -4.29 10.81 13.01
N ASN A 39 -3.05 11.07 12.58
CA ASN A 39 -2.05 10.07 12.20
C ASN A 39 -2.56 9.09 11.12
N TRP A 40 -3.34 9.58 10.14
CA TRP A 40 -3.82 8.76 9.04
C TRP A 40 -2.68 8.14 8.23
N ASP A 41 -1.57 8.87 8.03
CA ASP A 41 -0.42 8.40 7.28
C ASP A 41 0.27 7.20 7.97
N PHE A 42 0.32 7.15 9.30
CA PHE A 42 0.70 5.94 10.04
C PHE A 42 -0.17 4.73 9.67
N CYS A 43 -1.50 4.89 9.60
CA CYS A 43 -2.40 3.81 9.21
C CYS A 43 -2.13 3.33 7.77
N VAL A 44 -1.84 4.26 6.86
CA VAL A 44 -1.46 3.93 5.48
C VAL A 44 -0.11 3.20 5.44
N ALA A 45 0.90 3.68 6.17
CA ALA A 45 2.20 3.04 6.28
C ALA A 45 2.09 1.63 6.86
N PHE A 46 1.29 1.45 7.92
CA PHE A 46 1.02 0.14 8.52
C PHE A 46 0.34 -0.83 7.53
N ALA A 47 -0.59 -0.33 6.70
CA ALA A 47 -1.22 -1.16 5.67
C ALA A 47 -0.20 -1.67 4.64
N PHE A 48 0.74 -0.83 4.21
CA PHE A 48 1.86 -1.25 3.33
C PHE A 48 2.83 -2.19 4.03
N PHE A 49 3.13 -1.96 5.30
CA PHE A 49 3.99 -2.86 6.09
C PHE A 49 3.38 -4.25 6.19
N ARG A 50 2.08 -4.34 6.48
CA ARG A 50 1.35 -5.61 6.51
C ARG A 50 1.43 -6.33 5.16
N LEU A 51 1.29 -5.62 4.04
CA LEU A 51 1.44 -6.18 2.71
C LEU A 51 2.88 -6.66 2.45
N ALA A 52 3.89 -5.91 2.90
CA ALA A 52 5.30 -6.30 2.79
C ALA A 52 5.57 -7.61 3.55
N VAL A 53 5.06 -7.77 4.77
CA VAL A 53 5.22 -9.00 5.55
C VAL A 53 4.54 -10.19 4.87
N ILE A 54 3.31 -10.02 4.37
CA ILE A 54 2.59 -11.09 3.67
C ILE A 54 3.37 -11.55 2.43
N THR A 55 3.81 -10.60 1.61
CA THR A 55 4.51 -10.88 0.35
C THR A 55 5.91 -11.44 0.59
N GLN A 56 6.60 -11.03 1.67
CA GLN A 56 7.84 -11.64 2.13
C GLN A 56 7.63 -13.09 2.54
N GLY A 57 6.57 -13.41 3.28
CA GLY A 57 6.24 -14.78 3.66
C GLY A 57 5.99 -15.67 2.43
N ILE A 58 5.40 -15.12 1.37
CA ILE A 58 5.24 -15.80 0.08
C ILE A 58 6.61 -15.99 -0.59
N ALA A 59 7.45 -14.96 -0.66
CA ALA A 59 8.80 -15.06 -1.20
C ALA A 59 9.63 -16.15 -0.50
N ALA A 60 9.52 -16.24 0.82
CA ALA A 60 10.17 -17.25 1.64
C ALA A 60 9.70 -18.68 1.31
N ARG A 61 8.42 -18.88 0.99
CA ARG A 61 7.88 -20.17 0.54
C ARG A 61 8.29 -20.49 -0.90
N VAL A 62 8.29 -19.50 -1.79
CA VAL A 62 8.77 -19.64 -3.17
C VAL A 62 10.24 -20.07 -3.19
N ALA A 63 11.11 -19.43 -2.41
CA ALA A 63 12.53 -19.78 -2.32
C ALA A 63 12.77 -21.22 -1.82
N ARG A 64 11.82 -21.79 -1.06
CA ARG A 64 11.86 -23.17 -0.57
C ARG A 64 11.14 -24.17 -1.48
N ASN A 65 10.65 -23.75 -2.64
CA ASN A 65 9.77 -24.55 -3.51
C ASN A 65 8.51 -25.10 -2.79
N GLN A 66 8.00 -24.34 -1.81
CA GLN A 66 6.82 -24.69 -1.00
C GLN A 66 5.55 -23.94 -1.46
N ALA A 67 5.63 -23.15 -2.52
CA ALA A 67 4.50 -22.44 -3.08
C ALA A 67 3.93 -23.22 -4.27
N SER A 68 2.71 -23.75 -4.13
CA SER A 68 2.02 -24.50 -5.19
C SER A 68 1.39 -23.62 -6.27
N SER A 69 1.18 -22.34 -5.99
CA SER A 69 0.58 -21.39 -6.94
C SER A 69 1.60 -20.85 -7.94
N GLY A 70 1.29 -20.93 -9.24
CA GLY A 70 2.10 -20.34 -10.31
C GLY A 70 2.22 -18.81 -10.24
N PHE A 71 1.33 -18.14 -9.50
CA PHE A 71 1.38 -16.69 -9.30
C PHE A 71 2.23 -16.27 -8.08
N ALA A 72 2.68 -17.23 -7.26
CA ALA A 72 3.40 -16.93 -6.02
C ALA A 72 4.70 -16.16 -6.26
N SER A 73 5.42 -16.47 -7.35
CA SER A 73 6.64 -15.77 -7.75
C SER A 73 6.39 -14.30 -8.12
N GLU A 74 5.24 -13.97 -8.71
CA GLU A 74 4.89 -12.58 -9.01
C GLU A 74 4.51 -11.82 -7.75
N VAL A 75 3.76 -12.45 -6.83
CA VAL A 75 3.40 -11.86 -5.53
C VAL A 75 4.63 -11.66 -4.64
N ALA A 76 5.61 -12.55 -4.72
CA ALA A 76 6.88 -12.41 -4.01
C ALA A 76 7.65 -11.14 -4.39
N LYS A 77 7.55 -10.70 -5.66
CA LYS A 77 8.20 -9.45 -6.14
C LYS A 77 7.62 -8.19 -5.49
N LEU A 78 6.44 -8.26 -4.91
CA LEU A 78 5.76 -7.11 -4.29
C LEU A 78 6.38 -6.69 -2.95
N PHE A 79 7.18 -7.56 -2.33
CA PHE A 79 7.80 -7.28 -1.04
C PHE A 79 8.61 -5.97 -1.03
N GLN A 80 9.55 -5.84 -1.96
CA GLN A 80 10.45 -4.68 -2.02
C GLN A 80 9.70 -3.37 -2.29
N PRO A 81 8.79 -3.27 -3.28
CA PRO A 81 7.96 -2.08 -3.46
C PRO A 81 7.11 -1.71 -2.24
N CYS A 82 6.47 -2.69 -1.59
CA CYS A 82 5.67 -2.43 -0.39
C CYS A 82 6.54 -1.91 0.77
N ALA A 83 7.70 -2.52 1.01
CA ALA A 83 8.63 -2.08 2.05
C ALA A 83 9.16 -0.66 1.78
N LYS A 84 9.52 -0.35 0.53
CA LYS A 84 9.94 1.00 0.13
C LYS A 84 8.85 2.04 0.42
N ARG A 85 7.59 1.70 0.14
CA ARG A 85 6.47 2.61 0.37
C ARG A 85 6.27 2.96 1.85
N VAL A 86 6.50 2.01 2.76
CA VAL A 86 6.47 2.27 4.21
C VAL A 86 7.47 3.37 4.58
N TYR A 87 8.69 3.26 4.07
CA TYR A 87 9.74 4.24 4.32
C TYR A 87 9.37 5.63 3.79
N GLU A 88 8.86 5.71 2.56
CA GLU A 88 8.46 6.99 1.94
C GLU A 88 7.34 7.70 2.73
N ILE A 89 6.36 6.95 3.23
CA ILE A 89 5.27 7.54 4.02
C ILE A 89 5.79 7.97 5.40
N GLY A 90 6.53 7.11 6.10
CA GLY A 90 7.05 7.41 7.44
C GLY A 90 8.07 8.56 7.45
N TYR A 91 8.86 8.70 6.38
CA TYR A 91 9.82 9.81 6.24
C TYR A 91 9.14 11.16 5.99
N THR A 92 7.91 11.16 5.48
CA THR A 92 7.12 12.38 5.27
C THR A 92 6.61 12.94 6.61
N GLU A 93 6.26 12.09 7.58
CA GLU A 93 5.88 12.53 8.93
C GLU A 93 7.07 13.07 9.76
N ALA A 94 8.29 12.55 9.56
CA ALA A 94 9.48 12.95 10.33
C ALA A 94 10.09 14.32 9.93
N LYS A 95 9.56 14.97 8.89
CA LYS A 95 10.02 16.27 8.37
C LYS A 95 9.12 17.46 8.76
N LEU A 96 8.10 17.24 9.58
CA LEU A 96 7.29 18.28 10.23
C LEU A 96 7.78 18.54 11.66
#